data_AF-A0A8S3QNN5-F1
#
_entry.id   AF-A0A8S3QNN5-F1
#
_cell.length_a   1.000
_cell.length_b   1.000
_cell.length_c   1.000
_cell.angle_alpha   90.00
_cell.angle_beta   90.00
_cell.angle_gamma   90.00
#
_symmetry.space_group_name_H-M   'P 1'
#
loop_
_entity.id
_entity.type
_entity.pdbx_description
1 polymer ?
#
loop_
_entity_poly.entity_id
_entity_poly.type
_entity_poly.pdbx_seq_one_letter_code
_entity_poly.pdbx_strand_id
1 'polypeptide(L)'
;MFYGRTKEIRKEMKKAFSQDVKCRSSMIMGQLMEKHNKVTADVCKDLPKVLEATLRCYDGDCSMCKQYSVVCTGDDGYNWWTRSKYLGCYNITVLQMDEKDKLLLQEILKMKLSEQALNSMKLYDTTNKNEGVHRALSVNLPKNVIHSRGMQARLASGIHRNNNKPGTSAKMKCEHLGVNLSESSLQFLSKMDIDYTYKQEYEKSQKLT
;
A
#
# COMPACT_ATOMS: atom_id res chain seq x y z
N MET A 1 7.20 -5.59 -28.13
CA MET A 1 7.49 -6.05 -26.74
C MET A 1 7.94 -7.51 -26.51
N PHE A 2 7.12 -8.56 -26.72
CA PHE A 2 7.40 -9.94 -26.21
C PHE A 2 7.64 -11.01 -27.29
N TYR A 3 8.66 -11.84 -27.11
CA TYR A 3 9.00 -12.98 -27.98
C TYR A 3 8.40 -14.32 -27.49
N GLY A 4 7.08 -14.48 -27.59
CA GLY A 4 6.44 -15.77 -27.39
C GLY A 4 6.17 -16.47 -28.73
N ARG A 5 6.58 -17.75 -28.85
CA ARG A 5 6.35 -18.55 -30.08
C ARG A 5 4.87 -18.79 -30.37
N THR A 6 4.05 -18.91 -29.33
CA THR A 6 2.58 -19.09 -29.43
C THR A 6 1.83 -17.85 -28.92
N LYS A 7 0.52 -17.79 -29.21
CA LYS A 7 -0.34 -16.72 -28.70
C LYS A 7 -0.50 -16.83 -27.17
N GLU A 8 -0.55 -18.05 -26.66
CA GLU A 8 -0.70 -18.41 -25.27
C GLU A 8 0.52 -17.98 -24.45
N ILE A 9 1.74 -18.30 -24.91
CA ILE A 9 2.98 -17.85 -24.27
C ILE A 9 3.04 -16.32 -24.23
N ARG A 10 2.68 -15.64 -25.33
CA ARG A 10 2.63 -14.16 -25.35
C ARG A 10 1.62 -13.61 -24.35
N LYS A 11 0.47 -14.26 -24.16
CA LYS A 11 -0.54 -13.86 -23.18
C LYS A 11 -0.02 -14.02 -21.74
N GLU A 12 0.67 -15.11 -21.46
CA GLU A 12 1.29 -15.34 -20.14
C GLU A 12 2.41 -14.35 -19.84
N MET A 13 3.32 -14.10 -20.78
CA MET A 13 4.38 -13.09 -20.64
C MET A 13 3.80 -11.69 -20.39
N LYS A 14 2.74 -11.31 -21.11
CA LYS A 14 2.02 -10.04 -20.87
C LYS A 14 1.42 -9.98 -19.47
N LYS A 15 0.82 -11.08 -18.99
CA LYS A 15 0.27 -11.18 -17.64
C LYS A 15 1.36 -11.05 -16.58
N ALA A 16 2.49 -11.74 -16.76
CA ALA A 16 3.64 -11.66 -15.88
C ALA A 16 4.21 -10.25 -15.83
N PHE A 17 4.41 -9.61 -16.99
CA PHE A 17 4.86 -8.23 -17.06
C PHE A 17 3.88 -7.25 -16.41
N SER A 18 2.58 -7.41 -16.61
CA SER A 18 1.57 -6.58 -15.94
C SER A 18 1.64 -6.69 -14.42
N GLN A 19 1.83 -7.91 -13.90
CA GLN A 19 2.03 -8.15 -12.47
C GLN A 19 3.34 -7.53 -11.97
N ASP A 20 4.41 -7.62 -12.76
CA ASP A 20 5.70 -7.00 -12.46
C ASP A 20 5.58 -5.48 -12.33
N VAL A 21 5.03 -4.81 -13.34
CA VAL A 21 4.85 -3.35 -13.35
C VAL A 21 4.02 -2.89 -12.14
N LYS A 22 2.95 -3.61 -11.81
CA LYS A 22 2.11 -3.34 -10.63
C LYS A 22 2.89 -3.49 -9.33
N CYS A 23 3.68 -4.55 -9.20
CA CYS A 23 4.48 -4.83 -8.01
C CYS A 23 5.62 -3.82 -7.85
N ARG A 24 6.40 -3.61 -8.92
CA ARG A 24 7.52 -2.67 -8.98
C ARG A 24 7.09 -1.25 -8.65
N SER A 25 6.05 -0.73 -9.30
CA SER A 25 5.55 0.63 -9.06
C SER A 25 5.06 0.82 -7.61
N SER A 26 4.43 -0.19 -7.02
CA SER A 26 4.00 -0.15 -5.62
C SER A 26 5.18 -0.15 -4.66
N MET A 27 6.21 -0.95 -4.93
CA MET A 27 7.43 -0.99 -4.12
C MET A 27 8.23 0.31 -4.23
N ILE A 28 8.37 0.87 -5.44
CA ILE A 28 8.99 2.18 -5.68
C ILE A 28 8.30 3.25 -4.83
N MET A 29 6.97 3.33 -4.91
CA MET A 29 6.21 4.32 -4.14
C MET A 29 6.37 4.12 -2.64
N GLY A 30 6.35 2.87 -2.16
CA GLY A 30 6.59 2.54 -0.75
C GLY A 30 7.95 3.05 -0.26
N GLN A 31 9.02 2.71 -0.97
CA GLN A 31 10.39 3.09 -0.62
C GLN A 31 10.65 4.59 -0.74
N LEU A 32 10.10 5.26 -1.76
CA LEU A 32 10.22 6.71 -1.89
C LEU A 32 9.59 7.43 -0.71
N MET A 33 8.44 6.95 -0.26
CA MET A 33 7.76 7.57 0.86
C MET A 33 8.45 7.25 2.19
N GLU A 34 9.04 6.08 2.35
CA GLU A 34 9.92 5.78 3.50
C GLU A 34 11.15 6.70 3.50
N LYS A 35 11.83 6.84 2.36
CA LYS A 35 13.00 7.72 2.18
C LYS A 35 12.71 9.16 2.60
N HIS A 36 11.51 9.65 2.28
CA HIS A 36 11.10 11.03 2.54
C HIS A 36 10.21 11.19 3.77
N ASN A 37 10.18 10.20 4.69
CA ASN A 37 9.34 10.24 5.90
C ASN A 37 7.87 10.60 5.64
N LYS A 38 7.33 10.16 4.50
CA LYS A 38 5.96 10.39 4.01
C LYS A 38 5.65 11.86 3.71
N VAL A 39 6.67 12.71 3.56
CA VAL A 39 6.51 14.09 3.09
C VAL A 39 6.27 14.07 1.58
N THR A 40 5.01 14.24 1.18
CA THR A 40 4.58 14.12 -0.22
C THR A 40 5.26 15.12 -1.16
N ALA A 41 5.54 16.33 -0.68
CA ALA A 41 6.18 17.37 -1.46
C ALA A 41 7.59 16.97 -1.95
N ASP A 42 8.35 16.26 -1.12
CA ASP A 42 9.71 15.82 -1.49
C ASP A 42 9.67 14.60 -2.40
N VAL A 43 8.68 13.71 -2.20
CA VAL A 43 8.41 12.59 -3.11
C VAL A 43 8.04 13.09 -4.51
N CYS A 44 7.23 14.15 -4.61
CA CYS A 44 6.90 14.79 -5.89
C CYS A 44 8.13 15.29 -6.64
N LYS A 45 9.16 15.80 -5.94
CA LYS A 45 10.40 16.30 -6.57
C LYS A 45 11.21 15.16 -7.20
N ASP A 46 11.26 14.00 -6.56
CA ASP A 46 12.04 12.84 -7.04
C ASP A 46 11.29 12.01 -8.10
N LEU A 47 9.95 12.00 -8.06
CA LEU A 47 9.09 11.16 -8.89
C LEU A 47 9.39 11.21 -10.40
N PRO A 48 9.59 12.37 -11.05
CA PRO A 48 9.89 12.43 -12.48
C PRO A 48 11.15 11.66 -12.88
N LYS A 49 12.23 11.80 -12.09
CA LYS A 49 13.51 11.11 -12.36
C LYS A 49 13.41 9.62 -12.07
N VAL A 50 12.65 9.24 -11.04
CA VAL A 50 12.39 7.83 -10.71
C VAL A 50 11.57 7.15 -11.81
N LEU A 51 10.55 7.84 -12.34
CA LEU A 51 9.75 7.36 -13.47
C LEU A 51 10.63 7.15 -14.70
N GLU A 52 11.46 8.13 -15.05
CA GLU A 52 12.39 8.04 -16.17
C GLU A 52 13.38 6.87 -16.00
N ALA A 53 14.03 6.77 -14.84
CA ALA A 53 14.95 5.67 -14.55
C ALA A 53 14.27 4.29 -14.61
N THR A 54 13.01 4.21 -14.18
CA THR A 54 12.22 2.97 -14.26
C THR A 54 11.90 2.59 -15.70
N LEU A 55 11.51 3.57 -16.53
CA LEU A 55 11.21 3.37 -17.94
C LEU A 55 12.47 2.90 -18.70
N ARG A 56 13.60 3.61 -18.53
CA ARG A 56 14.89 3.23 -19.13
C ARG A 56 15.35 1.84 -18.68
N CYS A 57 15.16 1.53 -17.40
CA CYS A 57 15.51 0.20 -16.87
C CYS A 57 14.73 -0.92 -17.57
N TYR A 58 13.44 -0.72 -17.87
CA TYR A 58 12.67 -1.69 -18.67
C TYR A 58 13.10 -1.74 -20.14
N ASP A 59 13.71 -0.67 -20.66
CA ASP A 59 14.34 -0.63 -21.99
C ASP A 59 15.73 -1.28 -22.02
N GLY A 60 16.21 -1.77 -20.87
CA GLY A 60 17.52 -2.39 -20.70
C GLY A 60 18.63 -1.42 -20.29
N ASP A 61 18.35 -0.11 -20.22
CA ASP A 61 19.31 0.90 -19.77
C ASP A 61 19.20 1.14 -18.25
N CYS A 62 20.18 0.65 -17.50
CA CYS A 62 20.27 0.84 -16.05
C CYS A 62 21.16 2.02 -15.62
N SER A 63 21.63 2.86 -16.53
CA SER A 63 22.55 3.98 -16.23
C SER A 63 22.03 4.94 -15.16
N MET A 64 20.71 5.17 -15.12
CA MET A 64 20.06 6.04 -14.14
C MET A 64 19.68 5.32 -12.83
N CYS A 65 19.76 3.99 -12.79
CA CYS A 65 19.27 3.21 -11.66
C CYS A 65 20.04 3.53 -10.38
N LYS A 66 21.37 3.60 -10.46
CA LYS A 66 22.23 3.86 -9.31
C LYS A 66 21.90 5.17 -8.57
N GLN A 67 21.45 6.19 -9.30
CA GLN A 67 21.18 7.51 -8.74
C GLN A 67 19.70 7.73 -8.41
N TYR A 68 18.78 7.21 -9.23
CA TYR A 68 17.38 7.61 -9.18
C TYR A 68 16.40 6.46 -8.94
N SER A 69 16.82 5.21 -9.14
CA SER A 69 15.97 4.07 -8.81
C SER A 69 16.12 3.73 -7.33
N VAL A 70 14.99 3.41 -6.69
CA VAL A 70 14.95 2.94 -5.29
C VAL A 70 14.97 1.41 -5.19
N VAL A 71 14.57 0.69 -6.25
CA VAL A 71 14.39 -0.78 -6.25
C VAL A 71 15.43 -1.56 -7.08
N CYS A 72 16.28 -0.87 -7.80
CA CYS A 72 17.28 -1.43 -8.73
C CYS A 72 18.56 -0.60 -8.61
N THR A 73 19.72 -1.23 -8.43
CA THR A 73 21.02 -0.51 -8.32
C THR A 73 21.71 -0.36 -9.66
N GLY A 74 21.36 -1.21 -10.64
CA GLY A 74 21.93 -1.21 -11.99
C GLY A 74 23.19 -2.05 -12.16
N ASP A 75 23.61 -2.77 -11.12
CA ASP A 75 24.76 -3.69 -11.18
C ASP A 75 24.34 -5.07 -11.73
N ASP A 76 25.29 -5.82 -12.30
CA ASP A 76 25.05 -7.14 -12.93
C ASP A 76 24.40 -8.16 -11.96
N GLY A 77 24.73 -8.09 -10.67
CA GLY A 77 24.15 -8.95 -9.63
C GLY A 77 22.86 -8.42 -9.01
N TYR A 78 22.51 -7.15 -9.20
CA TYR A 78 21.44 -6.48 -8.43
C TYR A 78 20.59 -5.49 -9.26
N ASN A 79 20.37 -5.84 -10.53
CA ASN A 79 19.43 -5.15 -11.40
C ASN A 79 18.00 -5.69 -11.26
N TRP A 80 17.03 -5.00 -11.86
CA TRP A 80 15.61 -5.37 -11.75
C TRP A 80 15.30 -6.73 -12.40
N TRP A 81 15.98 -7.04 -13.51
CA TRP A 81 15.72 -8.25 -14.30
C TRP A 81 16.03 -9.53 -13.53
N THR A 82 17.07 -9.51 -12.69
CA THR A 82 17.41 -10.65 -11.81
C THR A 82 16.55 -10.69 -10.55
N ARG A 83 16.10 -9.54 -10.05
CA ARG A 83 15.30 -9.44 -8.81
C ARG A 83 13.82 -9.69 -8.99
N SER A 84 13.29 -9.45 -10.19
CA SER A 84 11.87 -9.61 -10.43
C SER A 84 11.47 -11.08 -10.39
N LYS A 85 10.63 -11.43 -9.41
CA LYS A 85 9.99 -12.76 -9.34
C LYS A 85 9.15 -13.05 -10.59
N TYR A 86 8.46 -12.03 -11.12
CA TYR A 86 7.54 -12.23 -12.24
C TYR A 86 8.27 -12.39 -13.57
N LEU A 87 9.31 -11.59 -13.82
CA LEU A 87 10.09 -11.67 -15.06
C LEU A 87 11.01 -12.90 -15.03
N GLY A 88 11.63 -13.17 -13.88
CA GLY A 88 12.49 -14.34 -13.69
C GLY A 88 11.78 -15.68 -13.93
N CYS A 89 10.53 -15.83 -13.45
CA CYS A 89 9.74 -17.05 -13.71
C CYS A 89 9.53 -17.36 -15.20
N TYR A 90 9.59 -16.34 -16.07
CA TYR A 90 9.42 -16.48 -17.52
C TYR A 90 10.71 -16.26 -18.30
N ASN A 91 11.87 -16.20 -17.62
CA ASN A 91 13.18 -15.89 -18.19
C ASN A 91 13.18 -14.63 -19.07
N ILE A 92 12.39 -13.62 -18.68
CA ILE A 92 12.33 -12.33 -19.39
C ILE A 92 13.48 -11.48 -18.86
N THR A 93 14.55 -11.38 -19.65
CA THR A 93 15.76 -10.61 -19.31
C THR A 93 15.87 -9.30 -20.09
N VAL A 94 15.08 -9.14 -21.14
CA VAL A 94 15.00 -7.92 -21.96
C VAL A 94 13.60 -7.80 -22.57
N LEU A 95 13.15 -6.57 -22.75
CA LEU A 95 11.93 -6.26 -23.49
C LEU A 95 12.30 -5.55 -24.78
N GLN A 96 11.67 -5.95 -25.88
CA GLN A 96 11.83 -5.23 -27.14
C GLN A 96 10.74 -4.21 -27.30
N MET A 97 10.91 -3.07 -26.65
CA MET A 97 9.94 -1.98 -26.73
C MET A 97 10.22 -1.14 -27.96
N ASP A 98 9.18 -0.89 -28.75
CA ASP A 98 9.18 0.23 -29.68
C ASP A 98 8.75 1.53 -28.96
N GLU A 99 8.78 2.65 -29.66
CA GLU A 99 8.40 3.94 -29.07
C GLU A 99 6.94 3.98 -28.59
N LYS A 100 6.04 3.20 -29.20
CA LYS A 100 4.64 3.11 -28.75
C LYS A 100 4.53 2.32 -27.45
N ASP A 101 5.27 1.22 -27.33
CA ASP A 101 5.37 0.41 -26.12
C ASP A 101 5.92 1.26 -24.96
N LYS A 102 6.94 2.10 -25.21
CA LYS A 102 7.51 3.01 -24.20
C LYS A 102 6.50 4.05 -23.72
N LEU A 103 5.78 4.70 -24.63
CA LEU A 103 4.73 5.66 -24.28
C LEU A 103 3.61 5.00 -23.47
N LEU A 104 3.16 3.81 -23.88
CA LEU A 104 2.14 3.07 -23.15
C LEU A 104 2.61 2.69 -21.74
N LEU A 105 3.85 2.18 -21.61
CA LEU A 105 4.43 1.83 -20.32
C LEU A 105 4.58 3.06 -19.41
N GLN A 106 4.98 4.20 -19.96
CA GLN A 106 5.05 5.46 -19.23
C GLN A 106 3.69 5.86 -18.66
N GLU A 107 2.62 5.80 -19.46
CA GLU A 107 1.26 6.12 -19.00
C GLU A 107 0.78 5.12 -17.92
N ILE A 108 1.05 3.83 -18.09
CA ILE A 108 0.75 2.81 -17.07
C ILE A 108 1.50 3.11 -15.76
N LEU A 109 2.79 3.45 -15.83
CA LEU A 109 3.58 3.78 -14.66
C LEU A 109 3.06 5.05 -13.97
N LYS A 110 2.67 6.09 -14.73
CA LYS A 110 2.07 7.33 -14.19
C LYS A 110 0.79 7.09 -13.40
N MET A 111 0.04 6.00 -13.64
CA MET A 111 -1.12 5.64 -12.81
C MET A 111 -0.75 5.44 -11.33
N LYS A 112 0.53 5.18 -11.03
CA LYS A 112 1.06 4.99 -9.67
C LYS A 112 2.18 5.97 -9.33
N LEU A 113 3.04 6.29 -10.29
CA LEU A 113 4.25 7.10 -10.15
C LEU A 113 4.06 8.50 -10.75
N SER A 114 2.96 9.16 -10.37
CA SER A 114 2.70 10.56 -10.69
C SER A 114 2.31 11.33 -9.45
N GLU A 115 2.46 12.64 -9.49
CA GLU A 115 1.98 13.53 -8.42
C GLU A 115 0.47 13.39 -8.20
N GLN A 116 -0.32 13.27 -9.27
CA GLN A 116 -1.77 13.06 -9.16
C GLN A 116 -2.10 11.75 -8.43
N ALA A 117 -1.39 10.67 -8.77
CA ALA A 117 -1.54 9.38 -8.11
C ALA A 117 -1.08 9.43 -6.64
N LEU A 118 0.01 10.14 -6.35
CA LEU A 118 0.48 10.33 -4.99
C LEU A 118 -0.56 11.11 -4.16
N ASN A 119 -1.11 12.19 -4.69
CA ASN A 119 -2.11 13.01 -4.03
C ASN A 119 -3.41 12.25 -3.75
N SER A 120 -3.82 11.34 -4.65
CA SER A 120 -4.98 10.47 -4.42
C SER A 120 -4.68 9.35 -3.42
N MET A 121 -3.43 8.89 -3.32
CA MET A 121 -3.00 7.84 -2.39
C MET A 121 -2.41 8.35 -1.07
N LYS A 122 -2.38 9.68 -0.82
CA LYS A 122 -1.67 10.28 0.34
C LYS A 122 -2.12 9.77 1.71
N LEU A 123 -3.35 9.28 1.82
CA LEU A 123 -3.90 8.69 3.04
C LEU A 123 -3.47 7.24 3.27
N TYR A 124 -2.81 6.61 2.29
CA TYR A 124 -2.45 5.19 2.30
C TYR A 124 -3.60 4.26 2.64
N ASP A 125 -4.80 4.64 2.21
CA ASP A 125 -5.96 3.80 2.34
C ASP A 125 -5.84 2.65 1.34
N THR A 126 -6.01 1.44 1.84
CA THR A 126 -6.12 0.24 1.02
C THR A 126 -7.58 -0.17 1.04
N THR A 127 -8.01 -0.93 0.02
CA THR A 127 -9.36 -1.53 0.02
C THR A 127 -9.63 -2.27 1.33
N ASN A 128 -8.64 -3.00 1.86
CA ASN A 128 -8.76 -3.71 3.13
C ASN A 128 -8.98 -2.76 4.32
N LYS A 129 -8.27 -1.61 4.38
CA LYS A 129 -8.49 -0.60 5.42
C LYS A 129 -9.89 0.00 5.31
N ASN A 130 -10.30 0.36 4.10
CA ASN A 130 -11.60 0.96 3.84
C ASN A 130 -12.75 -0.01 4.22
N GLU A 131 -12.65 -1.27 3.79
CA GLU A 131 -13.59 -2.33 4.17
C GLU A 131 -13.59 -2.60 5.68
N GLY A 132 -12.43 -2.56 6.32
CA GLY A 132 -12.30 -2.70 7.77
C GLY A 132 -13.06 -1.60 8.51
N VAL A 133 -12.89 -0.35 8.09
CA VAL A 133 -13.63 0.79 8.64
C VAL A 133 -15.13 0.63 8.39
N HIS A 134 -15.56 0.31 7.16
CA HIS A 134 -16.97 0.08 6.83
C HIS A 134 -17.60 -1.03 7.66
N ARG A 135 -16.90 -2.15 7.87
CA ARG A 135 -17.37 -3.25 8.73
C ARG A 135 -17.52 -2.78 10.16
N ALA A 136 -16.52 -2.10 10.71
CA ALA A 136 -16.57 -1.58 12.07
C ALA A 136 -17.66 -0.51 12.28
N LEU A 137 -17.93 0.32 11.27
CA LEU A 137 -19.03 1.27 11.30
C LEU A 137 -20.39 0.58 11.21
N SER A 138 -20.53 -0.45 10.38
CA SER A 138 -21.78 -1.21 10.25
C SER A 138 -22.20 -1.90 11.55
N VAL A 139 -21.25 -2.24 12.43
CA VAL A 139 -21.55 -2.74 13.79
C VAL A 139 -22.12 -1.64 14.68
N ASN A 140 -21.64 -0.41 14.56
CA ASN A 140 -22.11 0.73 15.38
C ASN A 140 -23.39 1.37 14.83
N LEU A 141 -23.57 1.30 13.51
CA LEU A 141 -24.69 1.83 12.73
C LEU A 141 -25.21 0.76 11.77
N PRO A 142 -25.98 -0.22 12.26
CA PRO A 142 -26.57 -1.25 11.41
C PRO A 142 -27.55 -0.63 10.41
N LYS A 143 -27.52 -1.11 9.16
CA LYS A 143 -28.36 -0.57 8.07
C LYS A 143 -29.87 -0.71 8.33
N ASN A 144 -30.26 -1.67 9.16
CA ASN A 144 -31.64 -2.00 9.50
C ASN A 144 -32.15 -1.27 10.75
N VAL A 145 -31.36 -0.38 11.37
CA VAL A 145 -31.75 0.33 12.59
C VAL A 145 -31.66 1.83 12.38
N ILE A 146 -32.78 2.54 12.63
CA ILE A 146 -32.82 4.00 12.56
C ILE A 146 -32.46 4.59 13.91
N HIS A 147 -31.34 5.30 13.98
CA HIS A 147 -30.88 6.02 15.17
C HIS A 147 -31.20 7.52 15.08
N SER A 148 -32.46 7.91 15.25
CA SER A 148 -32.93 9.30 15.02
C SER A 148 -32.23 10.38 15.86
N ARG A 149 -31.87 10.08 17.12
CA ARG A 149 -31.25 11.08 18.03
C ARG A 149 -29.74 10.85 18.29
N GLY A 150 -29.21 9.67 18.00
CA GLY A 150 -27.89 9.24 18.46
C GLY A 150 -26.93 8.78 17.37
N MET A 151 -27.30 8.90 16.09
CA MET A 151 -26.49 8.41 14.97
C MET A 151 -25.09 9.04 14.94
N GLN A 152 -25.01 10.37 15.05
CA GLN A 152 -23.73 11.09 15.01
C GLN A 152 -22.80 10.68 16.15
N ALA A 153 -23.34 10.58 17.38
CA ALA A 153 -22.55 10.16 18.55
C ALA A 153 -22.04 8.71 18.38
N ARG A 154 -22.86 7.81 17.84
CA ARG A 154 -22.47 6.43 17.52
C ARG A 154 -21.39 6.36 16.44
N LEU A 155 -21.52 7.17 15.38
CA LEU A 155 -20.51 7.30 14.34
C LEU A 155 -19.17 7.75 14.91
N ALA A 156 -19.17 8.88 15.62
CA ALA A 156 -17.97 9.45 16.23
C ALA A 156 -17.32 8.49 17.23
N SER A 157 -18.13 7.83 18.07
CA SER A 157 -17.66 6.84 19.03
C SER A 157 -16.99 5.63 18.34
N GLY A 158 -17.57 5.18 17.21
CA GLY A 158 -17.04 4.09 16.39
C GLY A 158 -15.73 4.45 15.69
N ILE A 159 -15.65 5.66 15.11
CA ILE A 159 -14.42 6.19 14.50
C ILE A 159 -13.31 6.31 15.56
N HIS A 160 -13.62 6.92 16.70
CA HIS A 160 -12.66 7.07 17.80
C HIS A 160 -12.12 5.72 18.28
N ARG A 161 -12.98 4.70 18.38
CA ARG A 161 -12.58 3.34 18.75
C ARG A 161 -11.77 2.64 17.66
N ASN A 162 -11.96 2.94 16.38
CA ASN A 162 -11.16 2.36 15.29
C ASN A 162 -9.77 2.98 15.20
N ASN A 163 -9.66 4.27 15.52
CA ASN A 163 -8.38 5.00 15.50
C ASN A 163 -7.53 4.75 16.75
N ASN A 164 -8.13 4.17 17.80
CA ASN A 164 -7.48 3.82 19.06
C ASN A 164 -7.68 2.33 19.35
N LYS A 165 -7.06 1.81 20.42
CA LYS A 165 -7.44 0.49 20.93
C LYS A 165 -8.75 0.59 21.72
N PRO A 166 -9.55 -0.49 21.84
CA PRO A 166 -10.86 -0.43 22.49
C PRO A 166 -10.85 0.12 23.93
N GLY A 167 -9.85 -0.28 24.72
CA GLY A 167 -9.67 0.09 26.11
C GLY A 167 -9.15 1.49 26.26
N THR A 168 -8.10 1.83 25.51
CA THR A 168 -7.60 3.20 25.36
C THR A 168 -8.72 4.16 24.97
N SER A 169 -9.56 3.79 24.00
CA SER A 169 -10.68 4.62 23.57
C SER A 169 -11.71 4.84 24.68
N ALA A 170 -11.98 3.84 25.51
CA ALA A 170 -12.93 3.98 26.61
C ALA A 170 -12.35 4.85 27.73
N LYS A 171 -11.08 4.62 28.07
CA LYS A 171 -10.33 5.41 29.06
C LYS A 171 -10.34 6.89 28.70
N MET A 172 -9.94 7.25 27.47
CA MET A 172 -9.90 8.65 27.02
C MET A 172 -11.28 9.33 27.08
N LYS A 173 -12.36 8.60 26.78
CA LYS A 173 -13.73 9.12 26.87
C LYS A 173 -14.12 9.40 28.33
N CYS A 174 -13.79 8.50 29.25
CA CYS A 174 -14.04 8.70 30.68
C CYS A 174 -13.23 9.86 31.25
N GLU A 175 -11.94 9.95 30.91
CA GLU A 175 -11.06 11.06 31.31
C GLU A 175 -11.60 12.42 30.82
N HIS A 176 -12.04 12.49 29.56
CA HIS A 176 -12.63 13.70 28.99
C HIS A 176 -13.93 14.12 29.68
N LEU A 177 -14.70 13.16 30.22
CA LEU A 177 -15.90 13.41 31.00
C LEU A 177 -15.61 13.72 32.49
N GLY A 178 -14.33 13.78 32.89
CA GLY A 178 -13.93 14.00 34.28
C GLY A 178 -14.18 12.79 35.20
N VAL A 179 -14.36 11.60 34.63
CA VAL A 179 -14.63 10.38 35.39
C VAL A 179 -13.30 9.77 35.85
N ASN A 180 -13.09 9.74 37.16
CA ASN A 180 -11.97 9.03 37.77
C ASN A 180 -12.24 7.53 37.79
N LEU A 181 -11.53 6.79 36.95
CA LEU A 181 -11.62 5.33 36.89
C LEU A 181 -10.90 4.69 38.07
N SER A 182 -11.49 3.64 38.65
CA SER A 182 -10.82 2.80 39.65
C SER A 182 -9.63 2.07 39.05
N GLU A 183 -8.68 1.68 39.89
CA GLU A 183 -7.52 0.89 39.46
C GLU A 183 -7.93 -0.43 38.78
N SER A 184 -8.94 -1.12 39.32
CA SER A 184 -9.52 -2.32 38.72
C SER A 184 -10.07 -2.08 37.30
N SER A 185 -10.71 -0.92 37.07
CA SER A 185 -11.23 -0.54 35.76
C SER A 185 -10.10 -0.26 34.78
N LEU A 186 -9.04 0.42 35.23
CA LEU A 186 -7.85 0.69 34.41
C LEU A 186 -7.13 -0.61 34.01
N GLN A 187 -7.01 -1.57 34.93
CA GLN A 187 -6.45 -2.89 34.66
C GLN A 187 -7.30 -3.66 33.64
N PHE A 188 -8.63 -3.64 33.77
CA PHE A 188 -9.54 -4.26 32.81
C PHE A 188 -9.40 -3.65 31.40
N LEU A 189 -9.41 -2.33 31.28
CA LEU A 189 -9.26 -1.64 30.00
C LEU A 189 -7.89 -1.94 29.36
N SER A 190 -6.83 -2.01 30.15
CA SER A 190 -5.49 -2.37 29.67
C SER A 190 -5.45 -3.82 29.17
N LYS A 191 -6.07 -4.75 29.90
CA LYS A 191 -6.21 -6.15 29.47
C LYS A 191 -6.98 -6.25 28.16
N MET A 192 -8.06 -5.49 27.99
CA MET A 192 -8.83 -5.48 26.75
C MET A 192 -7.99 -5.04 25.54
N ASP A 193 -7.06 -4.09 25.72
CA ASP A 193 -6.13 -3.67 24.68
C ASP A 193 -5.07 -4.73 24.35
N ILE A 194 -4.61 -5.47 25.35
CA ILE A 194 -3.69 -6.60 25.18
C ILE A 194 -4.39 -7.71 24.38
N ASP A 195 -5.58 -8.13 24.81
CA ASP A 195 -6.36 -9.19 24.16
C ASP A 195 -6.70 -8.83 22.70
N TYR A 196 -7.03 -7.56 22.45
CA TYR A 196 -7.26 -7.05 21.10
C TYR A 196 -6.00 -7.15 20.22
N THR A 197 -4.85 -6.75 20.76
CA THR A 197 -3.58 -6.77 20.03
C THR A 197 -3.16 -8.22 19.73
N TYR A 198 -3.24 -9.10 20.73
CA TYR A 198 -2.93 -10.52 20.60
C TYR A 198 -3.78 -11.19 19.51
N LYS A 199 -5.09 -10.94 19.50
CA LYS A 199 -5.99 -11.49 18.47
C LYS A 199 -5.62 -11.03 17.07
N GLN A 200 -5.27 -9.75 16.90
CA GLN A 200 -4.83 -9.24 15.60
C GLN A 200 -3.52 -9.87 15.11
N GLU A 201 -2.56 -10.07 16.02
CA GLU A 201 -1.27 -10.69 15.69
C GLU A 201 -1.46 -12.17 15.32
N TYR A 202 -2.28 -12.89 16.08
CA TYR A 202 -2.62 -14.29 15.78
C TYR A 202 -3.33 -14.46 14.43
N GLU A 203 -4.30 -13.60 14.10
CA GLU A 203 -4.95 -13.62 12.78
C GLU A 203 -4.00 -13.28 11.63
N LYS A 204 -2.94 -12.49 11.88
CA LYS A 204 -1.89 -12.21 10.88
C LYS A 204 -0.95 -13.41 10.71
N SER A 205 -0.54 -14.07 11.79
CA SER A 205 0.34 -15.24 11.70
C SER A 205 -0.31 -16.40 10.96
N GLN A 206 -1.62 -16.62 11.15
CA GLN A 206 -2.38 -17.65 10.43
C GLN A 206 -2.50 -17.39 8.92
N LYS A 207 -2.39 -16.14 8.45
CA LYS A 207 -2.46 -15.81 7.01
C LYS A 207 -1.11 -15.92 6.29
N LEU A 208 -0.02 -16.11 7.04
CA LEU A 208 1.34 -16.26 6.51
C LEU A 208 1.75 -17.74 6.34
N THR A 209 1.02 -18.65 6.99
CA THR A 209 1.01 -20.11 6.74
C THR A 209 0.03 -20.47 5.64
#